data_AF-A0A963K0F7-F1
#
_entry.id   AF-A0A963K0F7-F1
#
_cell.length_a   1.000
_cell.length_b   1.000
_cell.length_c   1.000
_cell.angle_alpha   90.00
_cell.angle_beta   90.00
_cell.angle_gamma   90.00
#
_symmetry.space_group_name_H-M   'P 1'
#
loop_
_entity.id
_entity.type
_entity.pdbx_description
1 polymer ?
#
loop_
_entity_poly.entity_id
_entity_poly.type
_entity_poly.pdbx_seq_one_letter_code
_entity_poly.pdbx_strand_id
1 'polypeptide(L)'
;MTGKHHLVLGLGLMLIAAGPAQAQQVTGTLGSPSATTTIPGNQLPAPAPAFGGVIKDDALSSTPWWPPRIVPPEGAPNILLIMTDDAGFAVPSTFGGVIPTPTM
;
A
#
# COMPACT_ATOMS: atom_id res chain seq x y z
N MET A 1 -39.14 28.10 52.74
CA MET A 1 -38.19 27.15 53.35
C MET A 1 -38.13 25.94 52.41
N THR A 2 -37.63 26.08 51.19
CA THR A 2 -36.23 26.22 50.72
C THR A 2 -35.60 24.86 50.42
N GLY A 3 -35.47 24.56 49.13
CA GLY A 3 -34.48 23.63 48.57
C GLY A 3 -35.06 22.39 47.88
N LYS A 4 -34.63 21.96 46.70
CA LYS A 4 -33.65 22.47 45.72
C LYS A 4 -34.08 21.93 44.34
N HIS A 5 -34.13 22.80 43.34
CA HIS A 5 -34.25 22.39 41.94
C HIS A 5 -32.88 21.88 41.49
N HIS A 6 -32.76 20.59 41.19
CA HIS A 6 -31.60 20.04 40.50
C HIS A 6 -31.99 19.72 39.05
N LEU A 7 -31.71 20.71 38.20
CA LEU A 7 -31.62 20.63 36.75
C LEU A 7 -30.63 19.52 36.38
N VAL A 8 -31.13 18.39 35.87
CA VAL A 8 -30.27 17.36 35.26
C VAL A 8 -30.00 17.79 33.82
N LEU A 9 -28.84 18.41 33.64
CA LEU A 9 -28.21 18.71 32.36
C LEU A 9 -27.24 17.56 32.03
N GLY A 10 -27.34 17.01 30.83
CA GLY A 10 -26.27 16.22 30.20
C GLY A 10 -26.49 14.71 30.21
N LEU A 11 -26.64 14.10 29.04
CA LEU A 11 -25.51 13.70 28.19
C LEU A 11 -26.10 13.22 26.86
N GLY A 12 -25.90 13.99 25.79
CA GLY A 12 -26.21 13.51 24.44
C GLY A 12 -25.24 12.38 24.11
N LEU A 13 -25.73 11.14 24.05
CA LEU A 13 -24.95 10.00 23.59
C LEU A 13 -24.78 10.13 22.07
N MET A 14 -23.72 10.84 21.65
CA MET A 14 -23.32 10.88 20.25
C MET A 14 -22.68 9.52 19.92
N LEU A 15 -23.48 8.60 19.38
CA LEU A 15 -23.01 7.36 18.78
C LEU A 15 -22.16 7.72 17.57
N ILE A 16 -20.84 7.77 17.77
CA ILE A 16 -19.88 7.79 16.68
C ILE A 16 -19.96 6.41 16.02
N ALA A 17 -20.71 6.32 14.92
CA ALA A 17 -20.69 5.15 14.06
C ALA A 17 -19.29 5.07 13.44
N ALA A 18 -18.42 4.26 14.03
CA ALA A 18 -17.18 3.84 13.38
C ALA A 18 -17.57 3.03 12.14
N GLY A 19 -17.51 3.65 10.97
CA GLY A 19 -17.62 2.93 9.70
C GLY A 19 -16.55 1.84 9.63
N PRO A 20 -16.80 0.71 8.96
CA PRO A 20 -15.82 -0.36 8.87
C PRO A 20 -14.54 0.20 8.22
N ALA A 21 -13.42 0.10 8.93
CA ALA A 21 -12.11 0.33 8.33
C ALA A 21 -11.97 -0.63 7.15
N GLN A 22 -11.85 -0.09 5.94
CA GLN A 22 -11.51 -0.86 4.74
C GLN A 22 -10.11 -1.41 4.95
N ALA A 23 -10.01 -2.62 5.50
CA ALA A 23 -8.76 -3.32 5.64
C ALA A 23 -8.22 -3.64 4.24
N GLN A 24 -6.91 -3.47 4.09
CA GLN A 24 -6.15 -3.87 2.91
C GLN A 24 -6.56 -5.29 2.48
N GLN A 25 -7.14 -5.42 1.27
CA GLN A 25 -7.53 -6.72 0.76
C GLN A 25 -6.26 -7.51 0.37
N VAL A 26 -6.07 -8.66 1.02
CA VAL A 26 -5.01 -9.62 0.72
C VAL A 26 -5.66 -10.79 0.00
N THR A 27 -5.10 -11.18 -1.14
CA THR A 27 -5.53 -12.37 -1.88
C THR A 27 -4.61 -13.54 -1.50
N GLY A 28 -5.20 -14.64 -1.04
CA GLY A 28 -4.48 -15.82 -0.54
C GLY A 28 -4.23 -15.81 0.97
N THR A 29 -3.40 -16.73 1.45
CA THR A 29 -3.07 -16.86 2.88
C THR A 29 -1.98 -15.87 3.26
N LEU A 30 -2.29 -14.90 4.11
CA LEU A 30 -1.29 -13.93 4.60
C LEU A 30 -0.10 -14.66 5.23
N GLY A 31 1.11 -14.21 4.89
CA GLY A 31 2.35 -14.85 5.33
C GLY A 31 2.83 -15.98 4.44
N SER A 32 2.13 -16.33 3.36
CA SER A 32 2.60 -17.30 2.36
C SER A 32 3.37 -16.64 1.20
N PRO A 33 4.24 -17.39 0.50
CA PRO A 33 4.94 -16.88 -0.70
C PRO A 33 4.03 -16.48 -1.87
N SER A 34 2.77 -16.94 -1.86
CA SER A 34 1.79 -16.68 -2.93
C SER A 34 0.81 -15.55 -2.60
N ALA A 35 0.84 -14.99 -1.39
CA ALA A 35 -0.05 -13.91 -1.00
C ALA A 35 0.22 -12.65 -1.83
N THR A 36 -0.85 -11.97 -2.26
CA THR A 36 -0.75 -10.70 -2.97
C THR A 36 -1.61 -9.62 -2.31
N THR A 37 -1.27 -8.37 -2.55
CA THR A 37 -2.03 -7.22 -2.03
C THR A 37 -1.93 -6.03 -2.98
N THR A 38 -2.93 -5.14 -2.94
CA THR A 38 -2.92 -3.89 -3.72
C THR A 38 -2.84 -2.71 -2.78
N ILE A 39 -1.79 -1.89 -2.88
CA ILE A 39 -1.56 -0.72 -2.02
C ILE A 39 -2.04 0.58 -2.71
N PRO A 40 -2.26 1.68 -1.95
CA PRO A 40 -2.61 2.98 -2.53
C PRO A 40 -1.57 3.59 -3.48
N GLY A 41 -0.29 3.18 -3.39
CA GLY A 41 0.77 3.65 -4.30
C GLY A 41 1.19 5.12 -4.12
N ASN A 42 0.91 5.73 -2.97
CA ASN A 42 1.20 7.15 -2.68
C ASN A 42 2.67 7.44 -2.31
N GLN A 43 3.49 6.43 -2.10
CA GLN A 43 4.92 6.55 -1.76
C GLN A 43 5.72 5.46 -2.44
N LEU A 44 6.90 5.83 -2.97
CA LEU A 44 7.91 4.91 -3.45
C LEU A 44 9.24 5.14 -2.70
N PRO A 45 9.90 4.08 -2.19
CA PRO A 45 9.41 2.71 -2.14
C PRO A 45 8.20 2.58 -1.19
N ALA A 46 7.34 1.60 -1.46
CA ALA A 46 6.21 1.29 -0.59
C ALA A 46 6.71 0.95 0.82
N PRO A 47 6.07 1.46 1.89
CA PRO A 47 6.43 1.10 3.26
C PRO A 47 6.38 -0.41 3.48
N ALA A 48 7.40 -0.95 4.15
CA ALA A 48 7.44 -2.37 4.46
C ALA A 48 6.31 -2.72 5.47
N PRO A 49 5.56 -3.82 5.27
CA PRO A 49 4.61 -4.27 6.26
C PRO A 49 5.33 -4.80 7.50
N ALA A 50 4.65 -4.77 8.65
CA ALA A 50 5.14 -5.43 9.85
C ALA A 50 5.31 -6.94 9.61
N PHE A 51 6.37 -7.53 10.15
CA PHE A 51 6.59 -8.97 10.07
C PHE A 51 5.52 -9.72 10.87
N GLY A 52 4.83 -10.65 10.22
CA GLY A 52 3.75 -11.44 10.83
C GLY A 52 4.16 -12.81 11.36
N GLY A 53 5.45 -13.16 11.30
CA GLY A 53 5.99 -14.42 11.81
C GLY A 53 6.48 -14.30 13.25
N VAL A 54 7.19 -15.34 13.71
CA VAL A 54 7.77 -15.40 15.06
C VAL A 54 9.24 -15.75 14.93
N ILE A 55 10.11 -14.91 15.52
CA ILE A 55 11.56 -15.11 15.55
C ILE A 55 11.92 -15.76 16.90
N LYS A 56 12.62 -16.90 16.86
CA LYS A 56 13.19 -17.60 18.02
C LYS A 56 14.67 -17.91 17.78
N ASP A 57 15.32 -18.52 18.77
CA ASP A 57 16.76 -18.83 18.73
C ASP A 57 17.14 -19.88 17.66
N ASP A 58 16.18 -20.74 17.27
CA ASP A 58 16.37 -21.73 16.22
C ASP A 58 15.31 -21.61 15.11
N ALA A 59 15.70 -22.00 13.89
CA ALA A 59 14.84 -21.87 12.71
C ALA A 59 13.64 -22.81 12.74
N LEU A 60 13.77 -23.98 13.38
CA LEU A 60 12.70 -25.00 13.41
C LEU A 60 11.59 -24.61 14.40
N SER A 61 11.90 -23.81 15.42
CA SER A 61 10.94 -23.28 16.39
C SER A 61 10.37 -21.92 15.99
N SER A 62 10.97 -21.27 14.99
CA SER A 62 10.51 -20.02 14.41
C SER A 62 9.33 -20.22 13.45
N THR A 63 8.53 -19.18 13.24
CA THR A 63 7.46 -19.17 12.25
C THR A 63 7.87 -18.27 11.09
N PRO A 64 8.14 -18.82 9.90
CA PRO A 64 8.46 -18.01 8.74
C PRO A 64 7.22 -17.25 8.26
N TRP A 65 7.45 -16.09 7.67
CA TRP A 65 6.37 -15.26 7.14
C TRP A 65 6.87 -14.44 5.96
N TRP A 66 6.08 -14.43 4.89
CA TRP A 66 6.37 -13.64 3.68
C TRP A 66 5.42 -12.44 3.58
N PRO A 67 5.94 -11.24 3.32
CA PRO A 67 5.09 -10.09 3.00
C PRO A 67 4.32 -10.36 1.71
N PRO A 68 3.03 -9.98 1.61
CA PRO A 68 2.27 -10.16 0.39
C PRO A 68 2.89 -9.34 -0.74
N ARG A 69 2.99 -9.93 -1.93
CA ARG A 69 3.50 -9.24 -3.11
C ARG A 69 2.54 -8.14 -3.53
N ILE A 70 3.06 -6.95 -3.75
CA ILE A 70 2.27 -5.84 -4.30
C ILE A 70 1.91 -6.16 -5.75
N VAL A 71 0.61 -6.12 -6.06
CA VAL A 71 0.06 -6.29 -7.42
C VAL A 71 -0.86 -5.11 -7.74
N PRO A 72 -0.98 -4.74 -9.02
CA PRO A 72 -1.93 -3.70 -9.41
C PRO A 72 -3.37 -4.11 -9.07
N PRO A 73 -4.29 -3.14 -8.91
CA PRO A 73 -5.71 -3.45 -8.76
C PRO A 73 -6.24 -4.19 -9.98
N GLU A 74 -7.33 -4.93 -9.79
CA GLU A 74 -8.06 -5.55 -10.90
C GLU A 74 -8.50 -4.48 -11.91
N GLY A 75 -8.34 -4.79 -13.20
CA GLY A 75 -8.67 -3.87 -14.30
C GLY A 75 -7.65 -2.76 -14.55
N ALA A 76 -6.52 -2.72 -13.82
CA ALA A 76 -5.42 -1.81 -14.14
C ALA A 76 -4.87 -2.06 -15.56
N PRO A 77 -4.43 -1.02 -16.29
CA PRO A 77 -3.82 -1.20 -17.60
C PRO A 77 -2.47 -1.92 -17.49
N ASN A 78 -2.07 -2.60 -18.58
CA ASN A 78 -0.71 -3.09 -18.73
C ASN A 78 0.24 -1.91 -18.95
N ILE A 79 1.33 -1.84 -18.17
CA ILE A 79 2.37 -0.82 -18.33
C ILE A 79 3.64 -1.47 -18.87
N LEU A 80 4.18 -0.91 -19.95
CA LEU A 80 5.51 -1.25 -20.46
C LEU A 80 6.45 -0.08 -20.17
N LEU A 81 7.40 -0.28 -19.25
CA LEU A 81 8.44 0.70 -18.95
C LEU A 81 9.72 0.32 -19.69
N ILE A 82 10.15 1.18 -20.61
CA ILE A 82 11.43 1.07 -21.31
C ILE A 82 12.35 2.15 -20.74
N MET A 83 13.48 1.74 -20.16
CA MET A 83 14.52 2.64 -19.68
C MET A 83 15.78 2.41 -20.51
N THR A 84 16.25 3.46 -21.15
CA THR A 84 17.49 3.45 -21.94
C THR A 84 18.61 4.00 -21.09
N ASP A 85 19.66 3.20 -20.88
CA ASP A 85 20.89 3.65 -20.23
C ASP A 85 21.65 4.60 -21.17
N ASP A 86 22.30 5.62 -20.61
CA ASP A 86 23.14 6.62 -21.31
C ASP A 86 22.52 7.39 -22.50
N ALA A 87 21.23 7.21 -22.79
CA ALA A 87 20.53 7.95 -23.84
C ALA A 87 19.95 9.26 -23.30
N GLY A 88 20.77 10.31 -23.32
CA GLY A 88 20.32 11.67 -23.03
C GLY A 88 19.48 12.28 -24.16
N PHE A 89 18.85 13.42 -23.90
CA PHE A 89 17.98 14.12 -24.87
C PHE A 89 18.68 14.50 -26.19
N ALA A 90 20.00 14.66 -26.20
CA ALA A 90 20.77 14.98 -27.41
C ALA A 90 20.99 13.76 -28.35
N VAL A 91 20.56 12.56 -27.96
CA VAL A 91 20.68 11.36 -28.78
C VAL A 91 19.57 11.28 -29.83
N PRO A 92 18.27 11.18 -29.47
CA PRO A 92 17.19 11.04 -30.45
C PRO A 92 16.92 12.32 -31.25
N SER A 93 16.70 12.17 -32.55
CA SER A 93 16.34 13.28 -33.45
C SER A 93 15.05 14.00 -33.08
N THR A 94 14.12 13.34 -32.39
CA THR A 94 12.86 13.94 -31.91
C THR A 94 13.08 15.08 -30.92
N PHE A 95 14.25 15.15 -30.28
CA PHE A 95 14.65 16.21 -29.36
C PHE A 95 15.82 17.06 -29.90
N GLY A 96 16.13 16.96 -31.20
CA GLY A 96 17.22 17.71 -31.85
C GLY A 96 18.57 16.99 -31.91
N GLY A 97 18.62 15.71 -31.51
CA GLY A 97 19.80 14.87 -31.64
C GLY A 97 20.12 14.45 -33.08
N VAL A 98 21.33 13.94 -33.30
CA VAL A 98 21.81 13.58 -34.65
C VAL A 98 21.47 12.15 -35.06
N ILE A 99 20.98 11.32 -34.14
CA ILE A 99 20.70 9.90 -34.41
C ILE A 99 19.22 9.73 -34.83
N PRO A 100 18.96 9.31 -36.08
CA PRO A 100 17.60 9.01 -36.53
C PRO A 100 17.00 7.86 -35.72
N THR A 101 15.90 8.14 -35.03
CA THR A 101 15.19 7.19 -34.15
C THR A 101 13.72 7.10 -34.60
N PRO A 102 13.42 6.47 -35.75
CA PRO A 102 12.11 6.61 -36.44
C PRO A 102 10.91 6.00 -35.70
N THR A 103 11.13 5.17 -34.69
CA THR A 103 10.07 4.57 -33.87
C THR A 103 9.84 5.33 -32.56
N MET A 104 10.69 6.34 -32.26
CA MET A 104 10.52 7.25 -31.12
C MET A 104 9.73 8.50 -31.50
#